data_AF-A0A0K2SIU4-F1
#
_entry.id   AF-A0A0K2SIU4-F1
#
_cell.length_a   1.000
_cell.length_b   1.000
_cell.length_c   1.000
_cell.angle_alpha   90.00
_cell.angle_beta   90.00
_cell.angle_gamma   90.00
#
_symmetry.space_group_name_H-M   'P 1'
#
loop_
_entity.id
_entity.type
_entity.pdbx_description
1 polymer ?
#
loop_
_entity_poly.entity_id
_entity_poly.type
_entity_poly.pdbx_seq_one_letter_code
_entity_poly.pdbx_strand_id
1 'polypeptide(L)'
;MPRRRQAKAKEPADRYYQPVLRPWREDDRLVLADLLLDGHEPPAIARILNRYTSDVRRAIRTPETELVQRWLITSRFEARYPW
;
A
#
# COMPACT_ATOMS: atom_id res chain seq x y z
N MET A 1 -10.30 -6.64 39.46
CA MET A 1 -9.39 -5.89 38.54
C MET A 1 -10.11 -5.68 37.20
N PRO A 2 -10.61 -4.48 36.84
CA PRO A 2 -11.18 -4.29 35.50
C PRO A 2 -10.07 -3.92 34.52
N ARG A 3 -9.81 -4.79 33.54
CA ARG A 3 -8.95 -4.52 32.38
C ARG A 3 -9.54 -3.36 31.58
N ARG A 4 -8.91 -2.18 31.67
CA ARG A 4 -9.19 -1.03 30.80
C ARG A 4 -9.12 -1.47 29.34
N ARG A 5 -10.28 -1.49 28.66
CA ARG A 5 -10.34 -1.48 27.20
C ARG A 5 -9.73 -0.16 26.75
N GLN A 6 -8.49 -0.19 26.27
CA GLN A 6 -7.93 0.95 25.54
C GLN A 6 -8.77 1.08 24.27
N ALA A 7 -9.70 2.03 24.29
CA ALA A 7 -10.36 2.51 23.08
C ALA A 7 -9.25 3.04 22.18
N LYS A 8 -9.01 2.38 21.04
CA LYS A 8 -8.17 2.94 19.97
C LYS A 8 -8.76 4.31 19.64
N ALA A 9 -8.04 5.36 20.01
CA ALA A 9 -8.38 6.72 19.60
C ALA A 9 -8.48 6.70 18.08
N LYS A 10 -9.69 6.95 17.57
CA LYS A 10 -9.95 7.11 16.15
C LYS A 10 -9.19 8.39 15.78
N GLU A 11 -8.09 8.27 15.02
CA GLU A 11 -7.36 9.44 14.52
C GLU A 11 -8.37 10.44 13.94
N PRO A 12 -8.21 11.75 14.20
CA PRO A 12 -9.09 12.75 13.59
C PRO A 12 -8.97 12.58 12.09
N ALA A 13 -10.07 12.20 11.44
CA ALA A 13 -10.09 12.08 9.99
C ALA A 13 -9.69 13.44 9.41
N ASP A 14 -8.60 13.45 8.63
CA ASP A 14 -8.18 14.63 7.88
C ASP A 14 -9.40 15.18 7.14
N ARG A 15 -9.84 16.37 7.53
CA ARG A 15 -11.12 16.97 7.11
C ARG A 15 -11.20 17.20 5.59
N TYR A 16 -10.06 17.07 4.90
CA TYR A 16 -9.89 17.21 3.47
C TYR A 16 -9.46 15.92 2.75
N TYR A 17 -9.24 14.81 3.47
CA TYR A 17 -8.87 13.54 2.87
C TYR A 17 -10.11 12.88 2.24
N GLN A 18 -10.21 12.97 0.92
CA GLN A 18 -11.24 12.30 0.14
C GLN A 18 -10.57 11.31 -0.83
N PRO A 19 -10.48 10.03 -0.45
CA PRO A 19 -9.91 9.01 -1.32
C PRO A 19 -10.74 8.87 -2.59
N VAL A 20 -10.06 8.71 -3.73
CA VAL A 20 -10.69 8.68 -5.04
C VAL A 20 -10.74 7.24 -5.55
N LEU A 21 -11.90 6.84 -6.07
CA LEU A 21 -12.05 5.56 -6.76
C LEU A 21 -11.71 5.75 -8.25
N ARG A 22 -10.49 5.40 -8.64
CA ARG A 22 -10.02 5.47 -10.04
C ARG A 22 -9.38 4.15 -10.47
N PRO A 23 -9.35 3.83 -11.78
CA PRO A 23 -8.63 2.65 -12.27
C PRO A 23 -7.17 2.63 -11.81
N TRP A 24 -6.63 1.43 -11.57
CA TRP A 24 -5.21 1.26 -11.28
C TRP A 24 -4.39 1.46 -12.55
N ARG A 25 -3.51 2.46 -12.55
CA ARG A 25 -2.51 2.65 -13.59
C ARG A 25 -1.28 1.79 -13.30
N GLU A 26 -0.44 1.61 -14.29
CA GLU A 26 0.84 0.91 -14.13
C GLU A 26 1.73 1.57 -13.07
N ASP A 27 1.86 2.90 -13.12
CA ASP A 27 2.60 3.68 -12.11
C ASP A 27 2.05 3.48 -10.69
N ASP A 28 0.72 3.44 -10.53
CA ASP A 28 0.10 3.21 -9.21
C ASP A 28 0.49 1.83 -8.67
N ARG A 29 0.61 0.82 -9.54
CA ARG A 29 0.99 -0.54 -9.16
C ARG A 29 2.48 -0.64 -8.82
N LEU A 30 3.34 0.09 -9.53
CA LEU A 30 4.75 0.21 -9.19
C LEU A 30 4.93 0.79 -7.79
N VAL A 31 4.27 1.92 -7.51
CA VAL A 31 4.33 2.54 -6.17
C VAL A 31 3.71 1.64 -5.10
N LEU A 32 2.58 0.98 -5.39
CA LEU A 32 1.99 0.00 -4.48
C LEU A 32 2.99 -1.12 -4.14
N ALA A 33 3.61 -1.71 -5.15
CA ALA A 33 4.53 -2.82 -4.97
C ALA A 33 5.80 -2.40 -4.23
N ASP A 34 6.33 -1.20 -4.53
CA ASP A 34 7.48 -0.61 -3.86
C ASP A 34 7.22 -0.40 -2.35
N LEU A 35 6.08 0.22 -2.02
CA LEU A 35 5.68 0.44 -0.62
C LEU A 35 5.44 -0.88 0.14
N LEU A 36 4.94 -1.91 -0.53
CA LEU A 36 4.77 -3.24 0.08
C LEU A 36 6.12 -3.90 0.38
N LEU A 37 7.10 -3.77 -0.51
CA LEU A 37 8.46 -4.27 -0.30
C LEU A 37 9.14 -3.55 0.86
N ASP A 38 8.87 -2.26 1.02
CA ASP A 38 9.36 -1.46 2.14
C ASP A 38 8.61 -1.72 3.45
N GLY A 39 7.60 -2.61 3.45
CA GLY A 39 6.89 -3.07 4.64
C GLY A 39 5.73 -2.17 5.09
N HIS A 40 5.24 -1.28 4.23
CA HIS A 40 4.09 -0.44 4.56
C HIS A 40 2.78 -1.26 4.64
N GLU A 41 2.00 -0.99 5.68
CA GLU A 41 0.69 -1.60 5.88
C GLU A 41 -0.36 -1.03 4.89
N PRO A 42 -1.36 -1.83 4.45
CA PRO A 42 -2.37 -1.39 3.48
C PRO A 42 -3.10 -0.07 3.81
N PRO A 43 -3.43 0.26 5.08
CA PRO A 43 -4.02 1.55 5.43
C PRO A 43 -3.08 2.74 5.19
N ALA A 44 -1.77 2.55 5.41
CA ALA A 44 -0.78 3.61 5.17
C ALA A 44 -0.60 3.84 3.66
N ILE A 45 -0.50 2.75 2.89
CA ILE A 45 -0.44 2.80 1.42
C ILE A 45 -1.68 3.49 0.85
N ALA A 46 -2.86 3.17 1.37
CA ALA A 46 -4.11 3.80 0.95
C ALA A 46 -4.07 5.32 1.12
N ARG A 47 -3.53 5.83 2.23
CA ARG A 47 -3.30 7.26 2.46
C ARG A 47 -2.34 7.86 1.44
N ILE A 48 -1.20 7.21 1.21
CA ILE A 48 -0.16 7.68 0.26
C ILE A 48 -0.73 7.77 -1.16
N LEU A 49 -1.48 6.75 -1.60
CA LEU A 49 -2.05 6.68 -2.94
C LEU A 49 -3.38 7.44 -3.09
N ASN A 50 -3.87 8.08 -2.02
CA ASN A 50 -5.19 8.70 -1.93
C ASN A 50 -6.33 7.76 -2.42
N ARG A 51 -6.32 6.53 -1.90
CA ARG A 51 -7.26 5.46 -2.26
C ARG A 51 -7.97 4.91 -1.02
N TYR A 52 -9.01 4.12 -1.25
CA TYR A 52 -9.66 3.37 -0.19
C TYR A 52 -8.80 2.17 0.21
N THR A 53 -8.72 1.88 1.51
CA THR A 53 -7.99 0.72 2.02
C THR A 53 -8.53 -0.60 1.47
N SER A 54 -9.84 -0.69 1.22
CA SER A 54 -10.45 -1.85 0.57
C SER A 54 -9.98 -2.05 -0.87
N ASP A 55 -9.81 -0.95 -1.62
CA ASP A 55 -9.31 -0.97 -2.99
C ASP A 55 -7.84 -1.43 -3.03
N VAL A 56 -7.00 -0.90 -2.13
CA VAL A 56 -5.61 -1.37 -1.97
C VAL A 56 -5.55 -2.85 -1.62
N ARG A 57 -6.35 -3.31 -0.65
CA ARG A 57 -6.41 -4.74 -0.28
C ARG A 57 -6.83 -5.65 -1.44
N ARG A 58 -7.71 -5.16 -2.31
CA ARG A 58 -8.12 -5.87 -3.53
C ARG A 58 -6.97 -5.88 -4.54
N ALA A 59 -6.33 -4.73 -4.77
CA ALA A 59 -5.22 -4.59 -5.72
C ALA A 59 -4.04 -5.50 -5.37
N ILE A 60 -3.68 -5.63 -4.08
CA ILE A 60 -2.61 -6.54 -3.63
C ILE A 60 -2.82 -7.98 -4.08
N ARG A 61 -4.07 -8.42 -4.28
CA ARG A 61 -4.42 -9.79 -4.67
C ARG A 61 -4.56 -9.97 -6.19
N THR A 62 -4.20 -8.97 -6.97
CA THR A 62 -4.30 -9.02 -8.44
C THR A 62 -3.02 -9.59 -9.05
N PRO A 63 -3.11 -10.40 -10.12
CA PRO A 63 -1.94 -10.97 -10.78
C PRO A 63 -1.03 -9.88 -11.36
N GLU A 64 -1.58 -8.73 -11.76
CA GLU A 64 -0.79 -7.61 -12.24
C GLU A 64 0.12 -7.05 -11.14
N THR A 65 -0.36 -6.98 -9.90
CA THR A 65 0.46 -6.48 -8.78
C THR A 65 1.53 -7.49 -8.40
N GLU A 66 1.22 -8.80 -8.44
CA GLU A 66 2.22 -9.85 -8.21
C GLU A 66 3.35 -9.81 -9.25
N LEU A 67 3.01 -9.62 -10.53
CA LEU A 67 4.00 -9.51 -11.61
C LEU A 67 4.94 -8.31 -11.39
N VAL A 68 4.37 -7.15 -11.02
CA VAL A 68 5.15 -5.94 -10.72
C VAL A 68 6.04 -6.14 -9.50
N GLN A 69 5.55 -6.79 -8.43
CA GLN A 69 6.37 -7.12 -7.26
C GLN A 69 7.56 -8.01 -7.62
N ARG A 70 7.33 -9.06 -8.41
CA ARG A 70 8.42 -9.96 -8.86
C ARG A 70 9.45 -9.21 -9.69
N TRP A 71 9.01 -8.38 -10.62
CA TRP A 71 9.90 -7.56 -11.43
C TRP A 71 10.74 -6.61 -10.55
N LEU A 72 10.11 -5.90 -9.61
CA LEU A 72 10.81 -4.99 -8.69
C LEU A 72 11.85 -5.70 -7.82
N ILE A 73 11.57 -6.92 -7.34
CA ILE A 73 12.53 -7.71 -6.57
C ILE A 73 13.77 -8.01 -7.42
N THR A 74 13.57 -8.48 -8.66
CA THR A 74 14.67 -8.75 -9.60
C THR A 74 15.46 -7.49 -9.90
N SER A 75 14.79 -6.39 -10.26
CA SER A 75 15.46 -5.13 -10.59
C SER A 75 16.23 -4.53 -9.40
N ARG A 76 15.68 -4.59 -8.18
CA ARG A 76 16.40 -4.16 -6.96
C ARG A 76 17.61 -5.06 -6.67
N PHE A 77 17.51 -6.37 -6.94
CA PHE A 77 18.63 -7.30 -6.78
C PHE A 77 19.75 -6.98 -7.79
N GLU A 78 19.42 -6.85 -9.07
CA GLU A 78 20.38 -6.50 -10.13
C GLU A 78 21.06 -5.15 -9.86
N ALA A 79 20.30 -4.14 -9.43
CA ALA A 79 20.84 -2.82 -9.08
C ALA A 79 21.79 -2.86 -7.88
N ARG A 80 21.56 -3.78 -6.93
CA ARG A 80 22.41 -3.95 -5.74
C ARG A 80 23.67 -4.76 -6.03
N TYR A 81 23.62 -5.66 -7.00
CA TYR A 81 24.71 -6.54 -7.38
C TYR A 81 25.03 -6.38 -8.88
N PRO A 82 25.55 -5.21 -9.29
CA PRO A 82 26.04 -5.04 -10.66
C PRO A 82 27.28 -5.93 -10.84
N TRP A 83 27.18 -6.87 -11.77
CA TRP A 83 28.30 -7.70 -12.22
C TRP A 83 29.25 -6.90 -13.11
#